data_AF-A0A2M8L1J1-F1
#
_entry.id   AF-A0A2M8L1J1-F1
#
_cell.length_a   1.000
_cell.length_b   1.000
_cell.length_c   1.000
_cell.angle_alpha   90.00
_cell.angle_beta   90.00
_cell.angle_gamma   90.00
#
_symmetry.space_group_name_H-M   'P 1'
#
loop_
_entity.id
_entity.type
_entity.pdbx_description
1 polymer ?
#
loop_
_entity_poly.entity_id
_entity_poly.type
_entity_poly.pdbx_seq_one_letter_code
_entity_poly.pdbx_strand_id
1 'polypeptide(L)' 'MQRKIRNGVLGFVILILAVIASYRIGFNKALQSSKGDSKLDLSLMWTVKDKLQNSYLDKNKLVDSKMVYGAISGL' A
#
# COMPACT_ATOMS: atom_id res chain seq x y z
N MET A 1 10.90 -35.95 -37.66
CA MET A 1 10.04 -34.75 -37.47
C MET A 1 9.41 -34.69 -36.07
N GLN A 2 8.82 -35.78 -35.56
CA GLN A 2 8.16 -35.82 -34.24
C GLN A 2 9.05 -35.44 -33.03
N ARG A 3 10.35 -35.75 -33.04
CA ARG A 3 11.27 -35.38 -31.94
C ARG A 3 11.49 -33.86 -31.82
N LYS A 4 11.46 -33.12 -32.95
CA LYS A 4 11.58 -31.66 -32.95
C LYS A 4 10.33 -31.01 -32.37
N ILE A 5 9.15 -31.53 -32.72
CA ILE A 5 7.86 -31.07 -32.20
C ILE A 5 7.78 -31.34 -30.69
N ARG A 6 8.18 -32.53 -30.22
CA ARG A 6 8.19 -32.88 -28.80
C ARG A 6 9.10 -31.95 -27.98
N ASN A 7 10.28 -31.64 -28.49
CA ASN A 7 11.20 -30.73 -27.80
C ASN A 7 10.68 -29.28 -27.78
N GLY A 8 9.99 -28.85 -28.84
CA GLY A 8 9.30 -27.55 -28.87
C GLY A 8 8.17 -27.47 -27.84
N VAL A 9 7.33 -28.50 -27.74
CA VAL A 9 6.25 -28.58 -26.74
C VAL A 9 6.81 -28.59 -25.33
N LEU A 10 7.89 -29.35 -25.06
CA LEU A 10 8.55 -29.38 -23.76
C LEU A 10 9.09 -28.00 -23.36
N GLY A 11 9.72 -27.27 -24.30
CA GLY A 11 10.18 -25.90 -24.05
C GLY A 11 9.02 -24.95 -23.71
N PHE A 12 7.90 -25.08 -24.42
CA PHE A 12 6.73 -24.25 -24.19
C PHE A 12 6.09 -24.49 -22.80
N VAL A 13 6.03 -25.75 -22.37
CA VAL A 13 5.52 -26.12 -21.04
C VAL A 13 6.40 -25.54 -19.92
N ILE A 14 7.72 -25.60 -20.07
CA ILE A 14 8.65 -25.01 -19.09
C ILE A 14 8.48 -23.50 -19.01
N LEU A 15 8.28 -22.83 -20.14
CA LEU A 15 8.06 -21.39 -20.19
C LEU A 15 6.77 -20.97 -19.48
N ILE A 16 5.68 -21.72 -19.68
CA ILE A 16 4.41 -21.48 -18.97
C ILE A 16 4.59 -21.66 -17.46
N LEU A 17 5.25 -22.74 -17.03
CA LEU A 17 5.50 -22.99 -15.61
C LEU A 17 6.35 -21.88 -14.97
N ALA A 18 7.35 -21.37 -15.69
CA ALA A 18 8.18 -20.26 -15.22
C ALA A 18 7.38 -18.96 -15.05
N VAL A 19 6.45 -18.66 -15.97
CA VAL A 19 5.57 -17.48 -15.86
C VAL A 19 4.63 -17.59 -14.66
N ILE A 20 4.00 -18.75 -14.45
CA ILE A 20 3.08 -18.97 -13.33
C ILE A 20 3.82 -18.88 -11.99
N ALA A 21 5.01 -19.49 -11.89
CA ALA A 21 5.84 -19.44 -10.70
C ALA A 21 6.28 -17.99 -10.38
N SER A 22 6.75 -17.26 -11.39
CA SER A 22 7.14 -15.85 -11.27
C SER A 22 5.97 -14.97 -10.82
N TYR A 23 4.78 -15.17 -11.38
CA TYR A 23 3.58 -14.43 -11.01
C TYR A 23 3.18 -14.70 -9.56
N ARG A 24 3.15 -15.97 -9.12
CA ARG A 24 2.86 -16.34 -7.72
C ARG A 24 3.86 -15.74 -6.73
N ILE A 25 5.15 -15.80 -7.04
CA ILE A 25 6.23 -15.27 -6.18
C ILE A 25 6.16 -13.75 -6.11
N GLY A 26 6.02 -13.07 -7.25
CA GLY A 26 5.89 -11.61 -7.32
C GLY A 26 4.64 -11.10 -6.60
N PHE A 27 3.50 -11.76 -6.80
CA PHE A 27 2.24 -11.41 -6.14
C PHE A 27 2.32 -11.61 -4.62
N ASN A 28 2.88 -12.73 -4.14
CA ASN A 28 3.04 -12.97 -2.70
C ASN A 28 3.99 -11.97 -2.03
N LYS A 29 5.06 -11.54 -2.71
CA LYS A 29 5.94 -10.49 -2.21
C LYS A 29 5.25 -9.13 -2.19
N ALA A 30 4.52 -8.78 -3.25
CA ALA A 30 3.73 -7.55 -3.30
C ALA A 30 2.64 -7.51 -2.21
N LEU A 31 1.98 -8.64 -1.94
CA LEU A 31 1.00 -8.74 -0.84
C LEU A 31 1.65 -8.60 0.54
N GLN A 32 2.86 -9.15 0.73
CA GLN A 32 3.62 -8.97 1.97
C GLN A 32 4.09 -7.53 2.16
N SER A 33 4.54 -6.85 1.10
CA SER A 33 4.89 -5.43 1.15
C SER A 33 3.68 -4.53 1.36
N SER A 34 2.50 -4.89 0.83
CA SER A 34 1.24 -4.18 1.09
C SER A 34 0.67 -4.44 2.48
N LYS A 35 1.14 -5.50 3.17
CA LYS A 35 0.87 -5.76 4.60
C LYS A 35 1.86 -5.05 5.52
N GLY A 36 2.67 -4.12 5.00
CA GLY A 36 3.29 -3.11 5.84
C GLY A 36 2.18 -2.31 6.51
N ASP A 37 1.95 -2.59 7.78
CA ASP A 37 1.18 -1.78 8.71
C ASP A 37 1.81 -0.38 8.85
N SER A 38 1.87 0.41 7.79
CA SER A 38 1.92 1.86 7.89
C SER A 38 0.54 2.35 8.31
N LYS A 39 0.08 1.84 9.47
CA LYS A 39 -1.11 2.30 10.15
C LYS A 39 -0.80 3.74 10.50
N LEU A 40 -1.37 4.66 9.72
CA LEU A 40 -1.10 6.08 9.78
C LEU A 40 -1.28 6.52 11.25
N ASP A 41 -0.19 6.88 11.92
CA ASP A 41 -0.23 7.23 13.34
C ASP A 41 -0.72 8.66 13.49
N LEU A 42 -2.03 8.79 13.73
CA LEU A 42 -2.70 10.07 13.93
C LEU A 42 -2.66 10.55 15.39
N SER A 43 -1.95 9.86 16.29
CA SER A 43 -1.93 10.19 17.73
C SER A 43 -1.47 11.63 18.00
N LEU A 44 -0.50 12.11 17.22
CA LEU A 44 -0.01 13.49 17.32
C LEU A 44 -1.08 14.51 16.88
N MET A 45 -1.82 14.22 15.81
CA MET A 45 -2.92 15.07 15.33
C MET A 45 -3.98 15.26 16.42
N TRP A 46 -4.37 14.17 17.08
CA TRP A 46 -5.35 14.22 18.17
C TRP A 46 -4.84 15.02 19.37
N THR A 47 -3.56 14.88 19.71
CA THR A 47 -2.93 15.66 20.79
C THR A 47 -2.94 17.16 20.50
N VAL A 48 -2.61 17.55 19.26
CA VAL A 48 -2.62 18.95 18.84
C VAL A 48 -4.04 19.52 18.81
N LYS A 49 -5.02 18.74 18.33
CA LYS A 49 -6.44 19.11 18.36
C LYS A 49 -6.91 19.38 19.78
N ASP A 50 -6.57 18.53 20.73
CA ASP A 50 -6.97 18.68 22.14
C ASP A 50 -6.38 19.96 22.77
N LYS A 51 -5.09 20.23 22.55
CA LYS A 51 -4.47 21.50 22.96
C LYS A 51 -5.15 22.72 22.35
N LEU A 52 -5.49 22.67 21.06
CA LEU A 52 -6.19 23.77 20.40
C LEU A 52 -7.61 23.95 20.97
N GLN A 53 -8.36 22.88 21.24
CA GLN A 53 -9.68 23.00 21.85
C GLN A 53 -9.66 23.65 23.24
N ASN A 54 -8.61 23.39 24.00
CA ASN A 54 -8.44 23.90 25.36
C ASN A 54 -7.85 25.31 25.43
N SER A 55 -6.90 25.65 24.56
CA SER A 55 -6.13 26.90 24.64
C SER A 55 -6.43 27.93 23.53
N TYR A 56 -7.15 27.55 22.47
CA TYR A 56 -7.41 28.45 21.36
C TYR A 56 -8.57 29.40 21.66
N LEU A 57 -8.32 30.70 21.44
CA LEU A 57 -9.24 31.78 21.82
C LEU A 57 -10.53 31.78 20.98
N ASP A 58 -10.45 31.38 19.71
CA ASP A 58 -11.55 31.43 18.75
C ASP A 58 -11.90 30.03 18.23
N LYS A 59 -12.69 29.29 19.02
CA LYS A 59 -13.05 27.90 18.74
C LYS A 59 -13.79 27.71 17.40
N ASN A 60 -14.42 28.76 16.88
CA ASN A 60 -15.14 28.71 15.59
C ASN A 60 -14.21 28.52 14.39
N LYS A 61 -12.91 28.79 14.55
CA LYS A 61 -11.90 28.55 13.51
C LYS A 61 -11.33 27.13 13.55
N LEU A 62 -11.64 26.33 14.56
CA LEU A 62 -11.26 24.92 14.64
C LEU A 62 -12.23 24.08 13.79
N VAL A 63 -12.00 24.07 12.47
CA VAL A 63 -12.79 23.29 11.53
C VAL A 63 -12.12 21.95 11.29
N ASP A 64 -12.73 20.87 11.78
CA ASP A 64 -12.19 19.50 11.73
C ASP A 64 -11.78 19.07 10.31
N SER A 65 -12.59 19.40 9.30
CA SER A 65 -12.28 19.06 7.90
C SER A 65 -11.02 19.76 7.38
N LYS A 66 -10.75 21.00 7.81
CA LYS A 66 -9.54 21.74 7.42
C LYS A 66 -8.30 21.23 8.17
N MET A 67 -8.44 20.79 9.42
CA MET A 67 -7.33 20.23 10.20
C MET A 67 -6.87 18.89 9.63
N VAL A 68 -7.81 18.00 9.29
CA VAL A 68 -7.50 16.72 8.63
C VAL A 68 -6.84 16.95 7.27
N TYR A 69 -7.40 17.86 6.46
CA TYR A 69 -6.80 18.21 5.17
C TYR A 69 -5.38 18.76 5.31
N GLY A 70 -5.15 19.68 6.27
CA GLY A 70 -3.83 20.22 6.55
C GLY A 70 -2.81 19.14 6.95
N ALA A 71 -3.21 18.21 7.83
CA ALA A 71 -2.37 17.10 8.28
C ALA A 71 -2.01 16.14 7.14
N ILE A 72 -2.95 15.84 6.24
CA ILE A 72 -2.70 14.99 5.07
C ILE A 72 -1.83 15.72 4.03
N SER A 73 -2.04 17.02 3.82
CA SER A 73 -1.27 17.80 2.84
C SER A 73 0.19 18.06 3.21
N GLY A 74 0.53 17.91 4.50
CA GLY A 74 1.90 18.07 5.01
C GLY A 74 2.72 16.78 5.06
N LEU A 75 2.09 15.63 4.81
CA LEU A 75 2.72 14.31 4.64
C LEU A 75 3.27 14.16 3.22
#